data_AF-A0A8W8JDG6-F1
#
_entry.id   AF-A0A8W8JDG6-F1
#
_cell.length_a   1.000
_cell.length_b   1.000
_cell.length_c   1.000
_cell.angle_alpha   90.00
_cell.angle_beta   90.00
_cell.angle_gamma   90.00
#
_symmetry.space_group_name_H-M   'P 1'
#
loop_
_entity.id
_entity.type
_entity.pdbx_description
1 polymer ?
#
loop_
_entity_poly.entity_id
_entity_poly.type
_entity_poly.pdbx_seq_one_letter_code
_entity_poly.pdbx_strand_id
1 'polypeptide(L)'
;QEISEMFNSVMVYQLSLAISLFCCTIFCASFNCERFSEQKCYKDCQWNEAFNKCIDCETGFYGENCSSPCRYPNYGKYCQQDCSHCNLDECNSKLGCMSSDIPTSQD
;
A
#
# COMPACT_ATOMS: atom_id res chain seq x y z
N GLN A 1 -4.71 -41.90 27.20
CA GLN A 1 -3.67 -40.86 27.11
C GLN A 1 -3.64 -40.28 25.70
N GLU A 2 -3.52 -41.11 24.66
CA GLU A 2 -3.48 -40.71 23.23
C GLU A 2 -4.68 -39.87 22.75
N ILE A 3 -5.90 -40.19 23.17
CA ILE A 3 -7.12 -39.43 22.78
C ILE A 3 -7.07 -37.99 23.33
N SER A 4 -6.57 -37.80 24.56
CA SER A 4 -6.45 -36.47 25.18
C SER A 4 -5.36 -35.62 24.48
N GLU A 5 -4.27 -36.27 24.08
CA GLU A 5 -3.19 -35.63 23.30
C GLU A 5 -3.66 -35.24 21.89
N MET A 6 -4.49 -36.08 21.26
CA MET A 6 -5.13 -35.78 19.98
C MET A 6 -6.09 -34.58 20.10
N PHE A 7 -6.93 -34.53 21.14
CA PHE A 7 -7.81 -33.38 21.39
C PHE A 7 -7.02 -32.09 21.67
N ASN A 8 -5.91 -32.17 22.41
CA ASN A 8 -5.01 -31.04 22.65
C ASN A 8 -4.33 -30.54 21.36
N SER A 9 -3.86 -31.44 20.51
CA SER A 9 -3.24 -31.08 19.22
C SER A 9 -4.23 -30.39 18.29
N VAL A 10 -5.47 -30.91 18.19
CA VAL A 10 -6.54 -30.28 17.43
C VAL A 10 -6.88 -28.91 18.00
N MET A 11 -7.00 -28.78 19.32
CA MET A 11 -7.30 -27.50 19.98
C MET A 11 -6.20 -26.45 19.74
N VAL A 12 -4.92 -26.83 19.82
CA VAL A 12 -3.79 -25.94 19.53
C VAL A 12 -3.79 -25.49 18.07
N TYR A 13 -4.09 -26.38 17.13
CA TYR A 13 -4.20 -26.04 15.71
C TYR A 13 -5.36 -25.09 15.42
N GLN A 14 -6.52 -25.29 16.06
CA GLN A 14 -7.66 -24.37 15.91
C GLN A 14 -7.35 -22.99 16.50
N LEU A 15 -6.67 -22.93 17.65
CA LEU A 15 -6.21 -21.69 18.27
C LEU A 15 -5.20 -20.94 17.38
N SER A 16 -4.23 -21.64 16.79
CA SER A 16 -3.23 -21.01 15.92
C SER A 16 -3.84 -20.46 14.62
N LEU A 17 -4.79 -21.19 14.01
CA LEU A 17 -5.56 -20.69 12.87
C LEU A 17 -6.36 -19.44 13.22
N ALA A 18 -7.05 -19.44 14.37
CA ALA A 18 -7.81 -18.29 14.82
C ALA A 18 -6.92 -17.06 15.06
N ILE A 19 -5.76 -17.23 15.71
CA ILE A 19 -4.79 -16.15 15.94
C ILE A 19 -4.26 -15.61 14.60
N SER A 20 -3.90 -16.50 13.67
CA SER A 20 -3.41 -16.10 12.34
C SER A 20 -4.46 -15.27 11.59
N LEU A 21 -5.72 -15.71 11.56
CA LEU A 21 -6.82 -14.98 10.93
C LEU A 21 -7.05 -13.62 11.59
N PHE A 22 -7.03 -13.55 12.92
CA PHE A 22 -7.21 -12.31 13.67
C PHE A 22 -6.04 -11.32 13.46
N CYS A 23 -4.81 -11.82 13.41
CA CYS A 23 -3.63 -11.01 13.07
C CYS A 23 -3.72 -10.47 11.64
N CYS A 24 -4.14 -11.29 10.67
CA CYS A 24 -4.35 -10.87 9.29
C CYS A 24 -5.39 -9.76 9.17
N THR A 25 -6.53 -9.86 9.87
CA THR A 25 -7.56 -8.81 9.82
C THR A 25 -7.09 -7.50 10.43
N ILE A 26 -6.34 -7.54 11.54
CA ILE A 26 -5.74 -6.36 12.17
C ILE A 26 -4.69 -5.71 11.26
N PHE A 27 -3.81 -6.52 10.64
CA PHE A 27 -2.79 -6.01 9.72
C PHE A 27 -3.42 -5.35 8.49
N CYS A 28 -4.45 -5.97 7.90
CA CYS A 28 -5.16 -5.39 6.77
C CYS A 28 -5.85 -4.06 7.15
N ALA A 29 -6.49 -3.97 8.32
CA ALA A 29 -7.11 -2.73 8.78
C ALA A 29 -6.10 -1.58 8.95
N SER A 30 -4.82 -1.88 9.19
CA SER A 30 -3.77 -0.88 9.40
C SER A 30 -3.28 -0.19 8.12
N PHE A 31 -3.56 -0.76 6.95
CA PHE A 31 -3.19 -0.19 5.64
C PHE A 31 -4.34 0.49 4.92
N ASN A 32 -5.55 0.47 5.46
CA ASN A 32 -6.71 1.09 4.83
C ASN A 32 -6.90 2.52 5.35
N CYS A 33 -6.96 3.50 4.46
CA CYS A 33 -7.25 4.90 4.80
C CYS A 33 -8.71 5.16 5.23
N GLU A 34 -9.55 4.14 5.50
CA GLU A 34 -10.97 4.31 5.82
C GLU A 34 -11.20 5.00 7.17
N ARG A 35 -11.21 6.34 7.16
CA ARG A 35 -11.51 7.19 8.32
C ARG A 35 -12.37 8.39 7.92
N PHE A 36 -13.37 8.70 8.73
CA PHE A 36 -14.34 9.78 8.47
C PHE A 36 -14.04 11.03 9.30
N SER A 37 -12.81 11.53 9.25
CA SER A 37 -12.42 12.76 9.97
C SER A 37 -11.27 13.46 9.25
N GLU A 38 -11.56 14.64 8.68
CA GLU A 38 -10.60 15.52 7.97
C GLU A 38 -9.34 15.80 8.79
N GLN A 39 -9.51 16.15 10.07
CA GLN A 39 -8.42 16.50 10.98
C GLN A 39 -7.57 15.31 11.44
N LYS A 40 -7.92 14.07 11.04
CA LYS A 40 -7.30 12.84 11.56
C LYS A 40 -6.99 11.80 10.48
N CYS A 41 -6.85 12.20 9.22
CA CYS A 41 -6.30 11.29 8.22
C CYS A 41 -4.92 10.79 8.68
N TYR A 42 -4.68 9.49 8.50
CA TYR A 42 -3.36 8.93 8.75
C TYR A 42 -2.35 9.53 7.77
N LYS A 43 -1.07 9.43 8.12
CA LYS A 43 0.01 9.69 7.17
C LYS A 43 -0.18 8.80 5.94
N ASP A 44 0.13 9.34 4.76
CA ASP A 44 -0.06 8.67 3.46
C ASP A 44 -1.54 8.53 3.02
N CYS A 45 -2.43 9.32 3.64
CA CYS A 45 -3.82 9.53 3.24
C CYS A 45 -4.11 11.03 3.08
N GLN A 46 -5.17 11.37 2.34
CA GLN A 46 -5.72 12.73 2.25
C GLN A 46 -7.24 12.74 2.39
N TRP A 47 -7.78 13.84 2.90
CA TRP A 47 -9.22 14.03 2.96
C TRP A 47 -9.79 14.23 1.56
N ASN A 48 -10.87 13.51 1.24
CA ASN A 48 -11.62 13.73 0.02
C ASN A 48 -13.04 14.21 0.37
N GLU A 49 -13.34 15.46 0.00
CA GLU A 49 -14.63 16.09 0.26
C GLU A 49 -15.79 15.38 -0.45
N ALA A 50 -15.58 14.91 -1.68
CA ALA A 50 -16.63 14.26 -2.48
C ALA A 50 -17.11 12.95 -1.84
N PHE A 51 -16.21 12.23 -1.16
CA PHE A 51 -16.53 10.99 -0.47
C PHE A 51 -16.70 11.14 1.05
N ASN A 52 -16.45 12.34 1.59
CA ASN A 52 -16.47 12.64 3.02
C ASN A 52 -15.63 11.63 3.85
N LYS A 53 -14.47 11.22 3.32
CA LYS A 53 -13.56 10.26 3.97
C LYS A 53 -12.11 10.49 3.57
N CYS A 54 -11.19 10.00 4.38
CA CYS A 54 -9.80 9.87 4.01
C CYS A 54 -9.65 8.79 2.92
N ILE A 55 -8.83 9.08 1.91
CA ILE A 55 -8.48 8.17 0.82
C ILE A 55 -6.96 8.06 0.71
N ASP A 56 -6.49 6.97 0.09
CA ASP A 56 -5.08 6.81 -0.26
C ASP A 56 -4.58 7.99 -1.11
N CYS A 57 -3.29 8.28 -0.99
CA CYS A 57 -2.63 9.20 -1.90
C CYS A 57 -2.69 8.76 -3.37
N GLU A 58 -2.64 9.74 -4.26
CA GLU A 58 -2.49 9.44 -5.68
C GLU A 58 -1.20 8.67 -5.94
N THR A 59 -1.22 7.82 -6.96
CA THR A 59 -0.03 7.09 -7.43
C THR A 59 1.13 8.04 -7.62
N GLY A 60 2.27 7.72 -7.02
CA GLY A 60 3.48 8.53 -7.06
C GLY A 60 3.64 9.56 -5.94
N PHE A 61 2.71 9.61 -4.96
CA PHE A 61 2.75 10.52 -3.82
C PHE A 61 2.53 9.81 -2.49
N TYR A 62 3.06 10.40 -1.42
CA TYR A 62 2.96 9.95 -0.04
C TYR A 62 3.11 11.14 0.93
N GLY A 63 3.08 10.88 2.23
CA GLY A 63 3.26 11.85 3.30
C GLY A 63 1.96 12.45 3.82
N GLU A 64 2.07 13.49 4.64
CA GLU A 64 0.92 14.24 5.12
C GLU A 64 0.24 14.95 3.94
N ASN A 65 -1.07 14.76 3.81
CA ASN A 65 -1.87 15.32 2.70
C ASN A 65 -1.27 15.02 1.31
N CYS A 66 -0.55 13.90 1.17
CA CYS A 66 0.03 13.46 -0.10
C CYS A 66 0.99 14.46 -0.75
N SER A 67 1.67 15.30 0.06
CA SER A 67 2.52 16.39 -0.44
C SER A 67 3.88 15.94 -0.97
N SER A 68 4.31 14.71 -0.69
CA SER A 68 5.64 14.22 -1.03
C SER A 68 5.58 13.33 -2.26
N PRO A 69 6.27 13.65 -3.37
CA PRO A 69 6.41 12.71 -4.47
C PRO A 69 7.32 11.55 -4.05
N CYS A 70 7.14 10.36 -4.66
CA CYS A 70 8.04 9.23 -4.44
C CYS A 70 9.50 9.62 -4.66
N ARG A 71 10.37 9.22 -3.74
CA ARG A 71 11.80 9.48 -3.81
C ARG A 71 12.46 8.47 -4.73
N TYR A 72 13.24 8.94 -5.69
CA TYR A 72 14.11 8.10 -6.52
C TYR A 72 14.93 7.09 -5.69
N PRO A 73 15.08 5.84 -6.15
CA PRO A 73 14.62 5.30 -7.43
C PRO A 73 13.16 4.85 -7.44
N ASN A 74 12.37 5.19 -6.43
CA ASN A 74 11.06 4.61 -6.24
C ASN A 74 9.97 5.41 -6.97
N TYR A 75 9.00 4.73 -7.56
CA TYR A 75 7.84 5.35 -8.20
C TYR A 75 6.57 4.49 -8.09
N GLY A 76 5.47 5.01 -8.61
CA GLY A 76 4.21 4.29 -8.75
C GLY A 76 3.41 4.20 -7.44
N LYS A 77 2.54 3.19 -7.34
CA LYS A 77 1.65 3.04 -6.19
C LYS A 77 2.47 2.66 -4.95
N TYR A 78 2.30 3.44 -3.87
CA TYR A 78 3.06 3.31 -2.61
C TYR A 78 4.60 3.32 -2.79
N CYS A 79 5.09 3.89 -3.89
CA CYS A 79 6.52 3.97 -4.18
C CYS A 79 7.22 2.60 -4.14
N GLN A 80 6.60 1.54 -4.69
CA GLN A 80 7.16 0.18 -4.70
C GLN A 80 7.79 -0.24 -6.04
N GLN A 81 7.73 0.62 -7.06
CA GLN A 81 8.35 0.35 -8.36
C GLN A 81 9.71 1.03 -8.47
N ASP A 82 10.59 0.55 -9.37
CA ASP A 82 12.00 0.93 -9.42
C ASP A 82 12.43 1.56 -10.76
N CYS A 83 13.04 2.74 -10.67
CA CYS A 83 13.63 3.52 -11.75
C CYS A 83 15.17 3.41 -11.80
N SER A 84 15.81 2.46 -11.11
CA SER A 84 17.28 2.42 -11.01
C SER A 84 17.99 2.23 -12.36
N HIS A 85 17.24 1.99 -13.44
CA HIS A 85 17.73 1.83 -14.82
C HIS A 85 17.70 3.12 -15.66
N CYS A 86 17.16 4.24 -15.15
CA CYS A 86 17.21 5.56 -15.79
C CYS A 86 17.71 6.63 -14.82
N ASN A 87 17.99 7.83 -15.34
CA ASN A 87 18.48 8.92 -14.50
C ASN A 87 17.37 9.47 -13.59
N LEU A 88 17.77 10.13 -12.50
CA LEU A 88 16.85 10.83 -11.58
C LEU A 88 15.87 11.74 -12.32
N ASP A 89 16.37 12.50 -13.31
CA ASP A 89 15.59 13.48 -14.06
C ASP A 89 14.60 12.84 -15.05
N GLU A 90 14.77 11.56 -15.38
CA GLU A 90 13.91 10.78 -16.29
C GLU A 90 12.85 9.96 -15.53
N CYS A 91 13.04 9.78 -14.23
CA CYS A 91 12.12 9.04 -13.37
C CYS A 91 11.00 9.93 -12.85
N ASN A 92 9.82 9.81 -13.46
CA ASN A 92 8.62 10.42 -12.94
C ASN A 92 8.07 9.63 -11.74
N SER A 93 7.72 10.30 -10.64
CA SER A 93 7.23 9.62 -9.43
C SER A 93 5.97 8.78 -9.64
N LYS A 94 5.14 9.11 -10.64
CA LYS A 94 3.91 8.39 -10.98
C LYS A 94 4.14 7.34 -12.06
N LEU A 95 4.83 7.69 -13.13
CA LEU A 95 4.94 6.87 -14.36
C LEU A 95 6.24 6.08 -14.49
N GLY A 96 7.26 6.41 -13.68
CA GLY A 96 8.58 5.81 -13.78
C GLY A 96 9.42 6.46 -14.87
N CYS A 97 10.33 5.68 -15.46
CA CYS A 97 11.19 6.15 -16.54
C CYS A 97 10.35 6.46 -17.79
N MET A 98 10.35 7.71 -18.22
CA MET A 98 9.74 8.07 -19.51
C MET A 98 10.69 7.65 -20.63
N SER A 99 10.48 6.47 -21.21
CA SER A 99 11.16 6.12 -22.45
C SER A 99 10.88 7.22 -23.46
N SER A 100 11.91 7.67 -24.17
CA SER A 100 11.77 8.47 -25.39
C SER A 100 11.17 7.66 -26.55
N ASP A 101 10.24 6.77 -26.26
CA ASP A 101 9.41 6.08 -27.25
C ASP A 101 8.30 7.05 -27.64
N ILE A 102 8.66 8.08 -28.42
CA ILE A 102 7.73 8.60 -29.42
C ILE A 102 7.32 7.35 -30.21
N PRO A 103 6.03 6.94 -30.21
CA PRO A 103 5.58 6.03 -31.23
C PRO A 103 5.71 6.84 -32.52
N THR A 104 6.83 6.66 -33.21
CA THR A 104 6.88 6.97 -34.63
C THR A 104 5.79 6.09 -35.22
N SER A 105 4.69 6.76 -35.58
CA SER A 105 3.70 6.22 -36.50
C SER A 105 4.47 5.50 -37.60
N GLN A 106 4.26 4.19 -37.69
CA GLN A 106 4.65 3.41 -38.83
C GLN A 106 3.95 4.02 -40.05
N ASP A 107 4.74 4.63 -40.93
CA ASP A 107 4.45 4.73 -42.36
C ASP A 107 5.11 3.54 -43.07
#